data_AF-A0A534SWP0-F1
#
_entry.id   AF-A0A534SWP0-F1
#
_cell.length_a   1.000
_cell.length_b   1.000
_cell.length_c   1.000
_cell.angle_alpha   90.00
_cell.angle_beta   90.00
_cell.angle_gamma   90.00
#
_symmetry.space_group_name_H-M   'P 1'
#
loop_
_entity.id
_entity.type
_entity.pdbx_description
1 polymer ?
#
loop_
_entity_poly.entity_id
_entity_poly.type
_entity_poly.pdbx_seq_one_letter_code
_entity_poly.pdbx_strand_id
1 'polypeptide(L)'
;MTKDFYERGLIINENSEEYDGTTAVVRTDHLTAEAVEFLRWRAERWMKLRHLPVVLFHSPWFTLRNGPKMLAHIFRGATIKSLLGLEDEKKAFERYRAIRRVERAYV
;
A
#
# COMPACT_ATOMS: atom_id res chain seq x y z
N MET A 1 14.70 12.89 18.49
CA MET A 1 13.97 11.68 18.02
C MET A 1 14.78 10.92 16.95
N THR A 2 15.50 11.60 16.06
CA THR A 2 16.28 10.99 14.96
C THR A 2 17.53 10.21 15.40
N LYS A 3 18.22 10.62 16.47
CA LYS A 3 19.48 9.99 16.90
C LYS A 3 19.30 8.56 17.42
N ASP A 4 18.27 8.30 18.24
CA ASP A 4 17.95 6.97 18.76
C ASP A 4 17.63 5.97 17.64
N PHE A 5 16.87 6.40 16.62
CA PHE A 5 16.52 5.55 15.47
C PHE A 5 17.74 5.25 14.59
N TYR A 6 18.66 6.21 14.45
CA TYR A 6 19.91 6.03 13.74
C TYR A 6 20.85 5.07 14.49
N GLU A 7 21.05 5.30 15.81
CA GLU A 7 21.89 4.47 16.67
C GLU A 7 21.39 3.01 16.76
N ARG A 8 20.07 2.80 16.68
CA ARG A 8 19.44 1.47 16.65
C ARG A 8 19.35 0.86 15.25
N GLY A 9 19.85 1.54 14.22
CA GLY A 9 19.81 1.09 12.83
C GLY A 9 18.40 0.83 12.32
N LEU A 10 17.43 1.64 12.75
CA LEU A 10 16.02 1.51 12.39
C LEU A 10 15.67 2.29 11.12
N ILE A 11 16.54 3.19 10.68
CA ILE A 11 16.42 3.93 9.42
C ILE A 11 16.90 3.02 8.29
N ILE A 12 16.02 2.77 7.31
CA ILE A 12 16.31 1.85 6.19
C ILE A 12 16.53 2.61 4.89
N ASN A 13 15.92 3.79 4.78
CA ASN A 13 16.17 4.70 3.68
C ASN A 13 16.55 6.06 4.25
N GLU A 14 17.80 6.46 4.01
CA GLU A 14 18.33 7.75 4.42
C GLU A 14 18.00 8.86 3.41
N ASN A 15 17.60 8.48 2.18
CA ASN A 15 17.19 9.40 1.14
C ASN A 15 15.69 9.74 1.29
N SER A 16 15.41 10.91 1.87
CA SER A 16 14.04 11.38 2.06
C SER A 16 13.29 11.60 0.73
N GLU A 17 13.99 11.82 -0.38
CA GLU A 17 13.38 12.07 -1.69
C GLU A 17 12.70 10.81 -2.25
N GLU A 18 13.10 9.62 -1.78
CA GLU A 18 12.49 8.35 -2.16
C GLU A 18 11.22 8.03 -1.35
N TYR A 19 10.88 8.86 -0.36
CA TYR A 19 9.68 8.69 0.45
C TYR A 19 8.45 9.24 -0.25
N ASP A 20 7.59 8.33 -0.72
CA ASP A 20 6.33 8.64 -1.42
C ASP A 20 5.08 8.50 -0.54
N GLY A 21 5.25 8.42 0.80
CA GLY A 21 4.16 8.14 1.74
C GLY A 21 3.71 6.67 1.79
N THR A 22 4.27 5.80 0.94
CA THR A 22 3.93 4.36 0.89
C THR A 22 5.14 3.44 1.12
N THR A 23 6.36 3.91 0.84
CA THR A 23 7.58 3.19 1.23
C THR A 23 7.84 3.30 2.73
N ALA A 24 8.16 2.20 3.40
CA ALA A 24 8.59 2.24 4.79
C ALA A 24 10.04 2.78 4.87
N VAL A 25 10.20 3.98 5.42
CA VAL A 25 11.51 4.59 5.70
C VAL A 25 12.17 4.05 6.97
N VAL A 26 11.38 3.37 7.81
CA VAL A 26 11.77 2.89 9.14
C VAL A 26 11.31 1.44 9.34
N ARG A 27 12.14 0.61 9.96
CA ARG A 27 11.75 -0.71 10.50
C ARG A 27 11.44 -0.57 11.98
N THR A 28 10.67 -1.51 12.50
CA THR A 28 10.55 -1.68 13.95
C THR A 28 11.59 -2.68 14.44
N ASP A 29 11.79 -2.78 15.74
CA ASP A 29 12.70 -3.79 16.31
C ASP A 29 12.27 -5.23 16.00
N HIS A 30 10.99 -5.45 15.70
CA HIS A 30 10.39 -6.78 15.53
C HIS A 30 9.97 -7.11 14.09
N LEU A 31 9.77 -6.09 13.25
CA LEU A 31 9.30 -6.24 11.88
C LEU A 31 10.22 -5.52 10.91
N THR A 32 10.62 -6.23 9.86
CA THR A 32 11.32 -5.65 8.70
C THR A 32 10.45 -4.59 8.02
N ALA A 33 11.05 -3.65 7.27
CA ALA A 33 10.28 -2.66 6.49
C ALA A 33 9.23 -3.33 5.61
N GLU A 34 9.63 -4.40 4.91
CA GLU A 34 8.75 -5.11 4.01
C GLU A 34 7.53 -5.69 4.74
N ALA A 35 7.72 -6.21 5.95
CA ALA A 35 6.61 -6.70 6.76
C ALA A 35 5.68 -5.55 7.20
N VAL A 36 6.24 -4.38 7.54
CA VAL A 36 5.46 -3.18 7.85
C VAL A 36 4.67 -2.71 6.62
N GLU A 37 5.31 -2.62 5.46
CA GLU A 37 4.65 -2.26 4.19
C GLU A 37 3.55 -3.25 3.82
N PHE A 38 3.79 -4.55 4.00
CA PHE A 38 2.80 -5.59 3.75
C PHE A 38 1.57 -5.43 4.66
N LEU A 39 1.78 -5.24 5.97
CA LEU A 39 0.69 -5.04 6.92
C LEU A 39 -0.12 -3.78 6.61
N ARG A 40 0.58 -2.67 6.28
CA ARG A 40 -0.06 -1.42 5.86
C ARG A 40 -0.87 -1.62 4.59
N TRP A 41 -0.27 -2.21 3.55
CA TRP A 41 -0.94 -2.52 2.28
C TRP A 41 -2.18 -3.39 2.52
N ARG A 42 -2.09 -4.42 3.37
CA ARG A 42 -3.23 -5.29 3.68
C ARG A 42 -4.36 -4.53 4.37
N ALA A 43 -4.06 -3.68 5.34
CA ALA A 43 -5.07 -2.93 6.09
C ALA A 43 -5.70 -1.79 5.25
N GLU A 44 -4.89 -1.04 4.51
CA GLU A 44 -5.35 0.13 3.76
C GLU A 44 -6.40 -0.19 2.71
N ARG A 45 -6.34 -1.36 2.07
CA ARG A 45 -7.31 -1.77 1.04
C ARG A 45 -8.73 -1.79 1.60
N TRP A 46 -8.90 -2.44 2.75
CA TRP A 46 -10.18 -2.57 3.42
C TRP A 46 -10.63 -1.26 4.03
N MET A 47 -9.71 -0.46 4.56
CA MET A 47 -10.01 0.89 5.05
C MET A 47 -10.56 1.78 3.92
N LYS A 48 -9.88 1.83 2.77
CA LYS A 48 -10.33 2.61 1.59
C LYS A 48 -11.66 2.11 1.05
N LEU A 49 -11.86 0.79 0.99
CA LEU A 49 -13.14 0.20 0.59
C LEU A 49 -14.29 0.61 1.52
N ARG A 50 -14.07 0.60 2.85
CA ARG A 50 -15.07 1.02 3.85
C ARG A 50 -15.52 2.47 3.71
N HIS A 51 -14.71 3.33 3.08
CA HIS A 51 -15.08 4.72 2.80
C HIS A 51 -15.86 4.90 1.49
N LEU A 52 -15.88 3.92 0.57
CA LEU A 52 -16.62 4.03 -0.69
C LEU A 52 -18.13 4.29 -0.51
N PRO A 53 -18.85 3.66 0.43
CA PRO A 53 -20.26 3.96 0.65
C PRO A 53 -20.51 5.45 0.96
N VAL A 54 -19.66 6.06 1.79
CA VAL A 54 -19.77 7.48 2.14
C VAL A 54 -19.56 8.36 0.91
N VAL A 55 -18.57 8.03 0.06
CA VAL A 55 -18.31 8.75 -1.20
C VAL A 55 -19.47 8.56 -2.20
N LEU A 56 -20.08 7.37 -2.25
CA LEU A 56 -21.26 7.10 -3.07
C LEU A 56 -22.44 7.98 -2.66
N PHE A 57 -22.70 8.15 -1.35
CA PHE A 57 -23.76 9.02 -0.87
C PHE A 57 -23.51 10.50 -1.17
N HIS A 58 -22.27 10.97 -1.04
CA HIS A 58 -21.93 12.38 -1.30
C HIS A 58 -21.77 12.71 -2.80
N SER A 59 -21.35 11.73 -3.60
CA SER A 59 -21.00 11.93 -5.02
C SER A 59 -21.36 10.69 -5.84
N PRO A 60 -22.67 10.42 -6.01
CA PRO A 60 -23.14 9.18 -6.61
C PRO A 60 -22.70 9.01 -8.04
N TRP A 61 -22.85 10.05 -8.88
CA TRP A 61 -22.49 9.96 -10.30
C TRP A 61 -20.99 9.75 -10.53
N PHE A 62 -20.15 10.42 -9.74
CA PHE A 62 -18.70 10.22 -9.78
C PHE A 62 -18.34 8.78 -9.41
N THR A 63 -18.94 8.27 -8.33
CA THR A 63 -18.64 6.93 -7.80
C THR A 63 -19.15 5.84 -8.73
N LEU A 64 -20.32 5.99 -9.33
CA LEU A 64 -20.84 5.03 -10.31
C LEU A 64 -19.98 5.01 -11.58
N ARG A 65 -19.56 6.17 -12.07
CA ARG A 65 -18.71 6.28 -13.27
C ARG A 65 -17.29 5.75 -13.05
N ASN A 66 -16.68 6.05 -11.91
CA ASN A 66 -15.26 5.77 -11.65
C ASN A 66 -15.02 4.61 -10.68
N GLY A 67 -16.07 4.04 -10.09
CA GLY A 67 -16.00 2.96 -9.10
C GLY A 67 -15.13 1.78 -9.55
N PRO A 68 -15.27 1.24 -10.78
CA PRO A 68 -14.40 0.18 -11.27
C PRO A 68 -12.91 0.57 -11.28
N LYS A 69 -12.58 1.81 -11.68
CA LYS A 69 -11.21 2.33 -11.65
C LYS A 69 -10.70 2.49 -10.22
N MET A 70 -11.54 2.99 -9.32
CA MET A 70 -11.20 3.12 -7.90
C MET A 70 -10.93 1.75 -7.26
N LEU A 71 -11.78 0.77 -7.52
CA LEU A 71 -11.59 -0.60 -7.04
C LEU A 71 -10.31 -1.23 -7.60
N ALA A 72 -10.01 -1.01 -8.88
CA ALA A 72 -8.76 -1.47 -9.49
C ALA A 72 -7.52 -0.84 -8.81
N HIS A 73 -7.60 0.43 -8.40
CA HIS A 73 -6.54 1.07 -7.64
C HIS A 73 -6.46 0.58 -6.18
N ILE A 74 -7.60 0.36 -5.52
CA ILE A 74 -7.64 -0.14 -4.14
C ILE A 74 -7.05 -1.56 -4.10
N PHE A 75 -7.46 -2.45 -5.00
CA PHE A 75 -7.03 -3.85 -5.02
C PHE A 75 -5.85 -4.09 -5.98
N ARG A 76 -5.02 -3.08 -6.22
CA ARG A 76 -3.91 -3.20 -7.16
C ARG A 76 -2.92 -4.29 -6.74
N GLY A 77 -2.53 -5.14 -7.69
CA GLY A 77 -1.68 -6.32 -7.44
C GLY A 77 -2.46 -7.56 -6.97
N ALA A 78 -3.72 -7.42 -6.58
CA ALA A 78 -4.60 -8.53 -6.28
C ALA A 78 -5.23 -9.11 -7.57
N THR A 79 -5.39 -10.42 -7.58
CA THR A 79 -6.16 -11.17 -8.58
C THR A 79 -7.44 -11.71 -7.95
N ILE A 80 -8.36 -12.20 -8.78
CA ILE A 80 -9.54 -12.95 -8.30
C ILE A 80 -9.10 -14.13 -7.41
N LYS A 81 -8.00 -14.82 -7.74
CA LYS A 81 -7.46 -15.91 -6.92
C LYS A 81 -7.04 -15.43 -5.53
N SER A 82 -6.35 -14.29 -5.44
CA SER A 82 -5.97 -13.71 -4.14
C SER A 82 -7.17 -13.21 -3.32
N LEU A 83 -8.23 -12.71 -3.98
CA LEU A 83 -9.46 -12.32 -3.28
C LEU A 83 -10.20 -13.54 -2.71
N LEU A 84 -10.17 -14.67 -3.42
CA LEU A 84 -10.76 -15.94 -2.99
C LEU A 84 -9.87 -16.73 -2.02
N GLY A 85 -8.70 -16.21 -1.64
CA GLY A 85 -7.75 -16.91 -0.75
C GLY A 85 -7.04 -18.09 -1.41
N LEU A 86 -7.11 -18.23 -2.73
CA LEU A 86 -6.45 -19.28 -3.51
C LEU A 86 -5.01 -18.93 -3.91
N GLU A 87 -4.54 -17.75 -3.51
CA GLU A 87 -3.19 -17.26 -3.74
C GLU A 87 -2.68 -16.60 -2.45
N ASP A 88 -1.41 -16.81 -2.13
CA ASP A 88 -0.74 -16.17 -1.00
C ASP A 88 -0.79 -14.64 -1.14
N GLU A 89 -1.24 -13.96 -0.09
CA GLU A 89 -1.30 -12.49 -0.03
C GLU A 89 0.08 -11.85 -0.29
N LYS A 90 1.17 -12.53 0.08
CA LYS A 90 2.54 -12.05 -0.20
C LYS A 90 2.83 -11.96 -1.69
N LYS A 91 2.36 -12.91 -2.50
CA LYS A 91 2.51 -12.85 -3.96
C LYS A 91 1.72 -11.68 -4.57
N ALA A 92 0.53 -11.42 -4.05
CA ALA A 92 -0.23 -10.24 -4.45
C ALA A 92 0.47 -8.93 -4.06
N PHE A 93 1.11 -8.91 -2.89
CA PHE A 93 1.91 -7.77 -2.44
C PHE A 93 3.19 -7.55 -3.26
N GLU A 94 3.90 -8.61 -3.64
CA GLU A 94 5.07 -8.52 -4.53
C GLU A 94 4.69 -7.91 -5.89
N ARG A 95 3.56 -8.32 -6.48
CA ARG A 95 3.04 -7.70 -7.70
C ARG A 95 2.69 -6.23 -7.50
N TYR A 96 2.05 -5.90 -6.39
CA TYR A 96 1.78 -4.50 -6.04
C TYR A 96 3.07 -3.68 -5.98
N ARG A 97 4.10 -4.18 -5.30
CA ARG A 97 5.42 -3.54 -5.22
C ARG A 97 6.09 -3.39 -6.58
N ALA A 98 6.01 -4.41 -7.44
CA ALA A 98 6.55 -4.35 -8.80
C ALA A 98 5.88 -3.24 -9.63
N ILE A 99 4.54 -3.15 -9.58
CA ILE A 99 3.78 -2.08 -10.23
C ILE A 99 4.22 -0.72 -9.70
N ARG A 100 4.31 -0.54 -8.37
CA ARG A 100 4.74 0.72 -7.75
C ARG A 100 6.17 1.10 -8.13
N ARG A 101 7.08 0.12 -8.22
CA ARG A 101 8.47 0.36 -8.63
C ARG A 101 8.54 0.92 -10.05
N VAL A 102 7.75 0.38 -10.98
CA VAL A 102 7.69 0.88 -12.36
C VAL A 102 7.09 2.29 -12.41
N GLU A 103 6.02 2.56 -11.65
CA GLU A 103 5.42 3.89 -11.58
C GLU A 103 6.37 4.96 -11.04
N ARG A 104 7.24 4.58 -10.09
CA ARG A 104 8.24 5.48 -9.51
C ARG A 104 9.40 5.79 -10.46
N ALA A 105 9.73 4.89 -11.37
CA ALA A 105 10.81 5.11 -12.34
C ALA A 105 10.45 6.15 -13.43
N TYR A 106 9.19 6.59 -13.46
CA TYR A 106 8.66 7.50 -14.49
C TYR A 106 8.48 8.95 -13.98
N VAL A 107 8.92 9.25 -12.75
CA VAL A 107 8.97 10.59 -12.14
C VAL A 107 10.42 11.00 -12.03
#